data_AF-A0A674AC96-F1
#
_entry.id   AF-A0A674AC96-F1
#
_cell.length_a   1.000
_cell.length_b   1.000
_cell.length_c   1.000
_cell.angle_alpha   90.00
_cell.angle_beta   90.00
_cell.angle_gamma   90.00
#
_symmetry.space_group_name_H-M   'P 1'
#
loop_
_entity.id
_entity.type
_entity.pdbx_description
1 polymer ?
#
loop_
_entity_poly.entity_id
_entity_poly.type
_entity_poly.pdbx_seq_one_letter_code
_entity_poly.pdbx_strand_id
1 'polypeptide(L)'
;SVCLCYYWNTEINCWTIRVIFSLHQDSSLIVYLFIFFTARRRKGCCQSYTGGEIPFGVIVGYTLQTPIEICRIPAIIFHTEKGKDLCADPSKSWVIQHVNRLGDRAVHIRKSQS
;
A
#
# COMPACT_ATOMS: atom_id res chain seq x y z
N SER A 1 22.85 -8.47 17.63
CA SER A 1 22.31 -9.69 17.04
C SER A 1 20.80 -9.66 17.04
N VAL A 2 20.21 -9.84 15.85
CA VAL A 2 18.82 -10.25 15.56
C VAL A 2 17.67 -9.30 15.94
N CYS A 3 17.39 -8.29 15.11
CA CYS A 3 16.03 -7.77 14.92
C CYS A 3 15.84 -7.11 13.53
N LEU A 4 16.43 -7.70 12.48
CA LEU A 4 16.25 -7.24 11.09
C LEU A 4 15.65 -8.32 10.18
N CYS A 5 15.22 -9.46 10.74
CA CYS A 5 14.61 -10.54 9.97
C CYS A 5 13.08 -10.44 9.83
N TYR A 6 12.40 -9.51 10.51
CA TYR A 6 10.93 -9.57 10.64
C TYR A 6 10.12 -8.85 9.56
N TYR A 7 10.73 -8.37 8.48
CA TYR A 7 9.98 -7.76 7.37
C TYR A 7 10.49 -8.21 6.00
N TRP A 8 10.64 -9.52 5.83
CA TRP A 8 10.71 -10.13 4.51
C TRP A 8 9.36 -9.97 3.80
N ASN A 9 9.27 -9.05 2.85
CA ASN A 9 8.76 -9.39 1.51
C ASN A 9 9.17 -8.35 0.45
N THR A 10 10.47 -8.26 0.15
CA THR A 10 10.95 -7.81 -1.16
C THR A 10 12.36 -8.36 -1.32
N GLU A 11 12.59 -9.18 -2.34
CA GLU A 11 13.86 -9.83 -2.64
C GLU A 11 15.01 -8.81 -2.78
N ILE A 12 15.71 -8.55 -1.69
CA ILE A 12 17.07 -8.03 -1.71
C ILE A 12 17.89 -9.05 -0.94
N ASN A 13 18.54 -9.93 -1.69
CA ASN A 13 19.32 -11.05 -1.16
C ASN A 13 20.36 -10.56 -0.13
N CYS A 14 20.38 -11.18 1.05
CA CYS A 14 21.29 -10.92 2.19
C CYS A 14 22.80 -10.88 1.86
N TRP A 15 23.19 -11.26 0.63
CA TRP A 15 24.55 -11.13 0.11
C TRP A 15 25.00 -9.68 -0.05
N THR A 16 24.10 -8.73 -0.30
CA THR A 16 24.44 -7.31 -0.51
C THR A 16 24.88 -6.60 0.78
N ILE A 17 24.40 -7.02 1.95
CA ILE A 17 24.79 -6.41 3.24
C ILE A 17 26.25 -6.76 3.60
N ARG A 18 26.77 -7.93 3.19
CA ARG A 18 28.19 -8.30 3.40
C ARG A 18 29.17 -7.43 2.60
N VAL A 19 28.70 -6.71 1.58
CA VAL A 19 29.55 -5.83 0.75
C VAL A 19 29.74 -4.45 1.41
N ILE A 20 28.79 -4.01 2.24
CA ILE A 20 28.78 -2.66 2.84
C ILE A 20 29.87 -2.48 3.91
N PHE A 21 30.25 -3.54 4.64
CA PHE A 21 31.26 -3.43 5.70
C PHE A 21 32.72 -3.32 5.20
N SER A 22 32.98 -3.54 3.91
CA SER A 22 34.33 -3.41 3.32
C SER A 22 34.62 -2.05 2.69
N LEU A 23 33.65 -1.12 2.65
CA LEU A 23 33.80 0.20 2.04
C LEU A 23 33.86 1.29 3.13
N HIS A 24 34.87 1.19 3.99
CA HIS A 24 35.15 2.21 5.01
C HIS A 24 35.89 3.44 4.46
N GLN A 25 35.93 3.65 3.14
CA GLN A 25 36.69 4.74 2.54
C GLN A 25 36.11 5.21 1.20
N ASP A 26 34.86 5.67 1.15
CA ASP A 26 34.30 6.14 -0.14
C ASP A 26 33.61 7.50 -0.06
N SER A 27 34.28 8.44 -0.75
CA SER A 27 33.86 9.76 -1.22
C SER A 27 32.36 10.06 -1.19
N SER A 28 31.99 11.25 -0.68
CA SER A 28 30.61 11.72 -0.50
C SER A 28 29.70 11.53 -1.71
N LEU A 29 30.23 11.56 -2.95
CA LEU A 29 29.48 11.35 -4.18
C LEU A 29 28.89 9.93 -4.30
N ILE A 30 29.59 8.90 -3.82
CA ILE A 30 29.11 7.50 -3.85
C ILE A 30 27.92 7.35 -2.90
N VAL A 31 27.98 8.00 -1.73
CA VAL A 31 26.87 8.05 -0.78
C VAL A 31 25.64 8.73 -1.40
N TYR A 32 25.82 9.87 -2.07
CA TYR A 32 24.71 10.56 -2.76
C TYR A 32 24.10 9.75 -3.90
N LEU A 33 24.92 9.09 -4.72
CA LEU A 33 24.46 8.19 -5.77
C LEU A 33 23.67 7.01 -5.17
N PHE A 34 24.16 6.41 -4.10
CA PHE A 34 23.46 5.32 -3.41
C PHE A 34 22.12 5.77 -2.82
N ILE A 35 22.04 6.94 -2.20
CA ILE A 35 20.78 7.53 -1.71
C ILE A 35 19.80 7.78 -2.86
N PHE A 36 20.29 8.27 -4.01
CA PHE A 36 19.46 8.50 -5.19
C PHE A 36 18.95 7.19 -5.79
N PHE A 37 19.80 6.16 -5.91
CA PHE A 37 19.42 4.83 -6.41
C PHE A 37 18.51 4.06 -5.43
N THR A 38 18.66 4.28 -4.12
CA THR A 38 17.83 3.64 -3.08
C THR A 38 16.57 4.45 -2.74
N ALA A 39 16.22 5.48 -3.53
CA ALA A 39 14.97 6.21 -3.41
C ALA A 39 13.77 5.29 -3.69
N ARG A 40 13.37 4.54 -2.67
CA ARG A 40 12.23 3.63 -2.71
C ARG A 40 10.96 4.47 -2.70
N ARG A 41 10.45 4.80 -3.89
CA ARG A 41 9.01 5.09 -4.05
C ARG A 41 8.29 3.84 -3.58
N ARG A 42 7.77 3.87 -2.35
CA ARG A 42 7.03 2.74 -1.76
C ARG A 42 5.75 2.54 -2.56
N LYS A 43 5.82 1.71 -3.59
CA LYS A 43 4.68 1.25 -4.38
C LYS A 43 3.78 0.48 -3.42
N GLY A 44 2.60 1.01 -3.10
CA GLY A 44 1.57 0.29 -2.34
C GLY A 44 0.85 1.08 -1.25
N CYS A 45 1.37 2.20 -0.75
CA CYS A 45 0.63 3.03 0.22
C CYS A 45 -0.14 4.16 -0.48
N CYS A 46 -1.36 4.42 -0.05
CA CYS A 46 -2.05 5.68 -0.31
C CYS A 46 -1.26 6.85 0.28
N GLN A 47 -1.04 7.89 -0.54
CA GLN A 47 -0.39 9.14 -0.14
C GLN A 47 -1.39 10.29 0.00
N SER A 48 -2.54 10.19 -0.66
CA SER A 48 -3.61 11.19 -0.66
C SER A 48 -4.95 10.51 -0.91
N TYR A 49 -6.04 11.16 -0.49
CA TYR A 49 -7.40 10.73 -0.79
C TYR A 49 -7.88 11.32 -2.13
N THR A 50 -8.85 10.64 -2.73
CA THR A 50 -9.58 11.14 -3.90
C THR A 50 -10.44 12.33 -3.46
N GLY A 51 -10.39 13.43 -4.22
CA GLY A 51 -11.06 14.68 -3.84
C GLY A 51 -12.59 14.66 -4.00
N GLY A 52 -13.16 13.69 -4.70
CA GLY A 52 -14.58 13.58 -4.97
C GLY A 52 -15.15 12.22 -4.60
N GLU A 53 -16.48 12.15 -4.52
CA GLU A 53 -17.22 10.89 -4.38
C GLU A 53 -17.03 10.03 -5.64
N ILE A 54 -16.72 8.76 -5.42
CA ILE A 54 -16.51 7.80 -6.50
C ILE A 54 -17.86 7.13 -6.79
N PRO A 55 -18.36 7.15 -8.03
CA PRO A 55 -19.61 6.47 -8.36
C PRO A 55 -19.55 4.98 -8.04
N PHE A 56 -20.52 4.45 -7.28
CA PHE A 56 -20.54 3.03 -6.89
C PHE A 56 -20.46 2.06 -8.07
N GLY A 57 -21.07 2.41 -9.21
CA GLY A 57 -21.15 1.54 -10.38
C GLY A 57 -19.80 1.15 -10.98
N VAL A 58 -18.74 1.91 -10.71
CA VAL A 58 -17.39 1.60 -11.22
C VAL A 58 -16.53 0.81 -10.23
N ILE A 59 -17.04 0.56 -9.02
CA ILE A 59 -16.30 -0.09 -7.93
C ILE A 59 -16.63 -1.58 -7.91
N VAL A 60 -15.60 -2.41 -8.02
CA VAL A 60 -15.72 -3.89 -7.96
C VAL A 60 -15.43 -4.45 -6.58
N GLY A 61 -14.65 -3.73 -5.77
CA GLY A 61 -14.22 -4.20 -4.46
C GLY A 61 -13.42 -3.14 -3.72
N TYR A 62 -12.96 -3.52 -2.53
CA TYR A 62 -12.16 -2.64 -1.68
C TYR A 62 -11.11 -3.41 -0.89
N THR A 63 -10.03 -2.72 -0.55
CA THR A 63 -8.99 -3.18 0.38
C THR A 63 -8.84 -2.16 1.51
N LEU A 64 -8.63 -2.64 2.73
CA LEU A 64 -8.38 -1.80 3.90
C LEU A 64 -6.88 -1.54 4.05
N GLN A 65 -6.49 -0.27 4.09
CA GLN A 65 -5.14 0.14 4.45
C GLN A 65 -5.14 0.60 5.92
N THR A 66 -4.56 -0.22 6.78
CA THR A 66 -4.30 0.14 8.18
C THR A 66 -3.04 1.00 8.28
N PRO A 67 -2.99 1.97 9.22
CA PRO A 67 -1.81 2.78 9.48
C PRO A 67 -0.79 1.95 10.27
N ILE A 68 -0.06 1.07 9.58
CA ILE A 68 1.12 0.39 10.11
C ILE A 68 2.31 1.36 9.95
N GLU A 69 3.42 1.17 10.68
CA GLU A 69 4.65 2.01 10.64
C GLU A 69 5.13 2.42 9.22
N ILE A 70 4.71 1.68 8.19
CA ILE A 70 5.06 1.89 6.79
C ILE A 70 4.14 2.89 6.06
N CYS A 71 2.82 2.92 6.35
CA CYS A 71 1.84 3.78 5.69
C CYS A 71 1.28 4.80 6.68
N ARG A 72 1.49 6.10 6.40
CA ARG A 72 1.18 7.19 7.34
C ARG A 72 -0.31 7.53 7.46
N ILE A 73 -1.14 7.14 6.49
CA ILE A 73 -2.57 7.47 6.48
C ILE A 73 -3.43 6.19 6.46
N PRO A 74 -4.51 6.14 7.24
CA PRO A 74 -5.54 5.12 7.08
C PRO A 74 -6.32 5.40 5.79
N ALA A 75 -6.61 4.38 4.99
CA ALA A 75 -7.35 4.57 3.75
C ALA A 75 -8.19 3.33 3.40
N ILE A 76 -9.28 3.56 2.67
CA ILE A 76 -9.99 2.48 1.96
C ILE A 76 -9.62 2.60 0.49
N ILE A 77 -9.06 1.54 -0.07
CA ILE A 77 -8.65 1.49 -1.46
C ILE A 77 -9.78 0.86 -2.25
N PHE A 78 -10.47 1.64 -3.08
CA PHE A 78 -11.48 1.10 -4.00
C PHE A 78 -10.83 0.63 -5.29
N HIS A 79 -11.08 -0.64 -5.62
CA HIS A 79 -10.69 -1.22 -6.89
C HIS A 79 -11.76 -0.92 -7.91
N THR A 80 -11.37 -0.32 -9.04
CA THR A 80 -12.30 0.00 -10.13
C THR A 80 -12.24 -1.04 -11.25
N GLU A 81 -13.33 -1.19 -11.99
CA GLU A 81 -13.37 -2.08 -13.18
C GLU A 81 -12.28 -1.73 -14.21
N LYS A 82 -11.87 -0.47 -14.26
CA LYS A 82 -10.81 0.03 -15.15
C LYS A 82 -9.39 -0.30 -14.66
N GLY A 83 -9.25 -1.12 -13.62
CA GLY A 83 -7.97 -1.54 -13.06
C GLY A 83 -7.21 -0.43 -12.32
N LYS A 84 -7.91 0.65 -11.94
CA LYS A 84 -7.32 1.73 -11.14
C LYS A 84 -7.74 1.61 -9.69
N ASP A 85 -6.78 1.81 -8.79
CA ASP A 85 -7.00 1.85 -7.36
C ASP A 85 -7.15 3.29 -6.90
N LEU A 86 -8.27 3.57 -6.22
CA LEU A 86 -8.60 4.90 -5.73
C LEU A 86 -8.62 4.91 -4.21
N CYS A 87 -7.78 5.75 -3.62
CA CYS A 87 -7.73 5.94 -2.18
C CYS A 87 -8.89 6.82 -1.72
N ALA A 88 -9.63 6.36 -0.71
CA ALA A 88 -10.77 7.05 -0.14
C ALA A 88 -10.61 7.21 1.38
N ASP A 89 -11.13 8.32 1.89
CA ASP A 89 -11.05 8.69 3.30
C ASP A 89 -12.16 7.98 4.10
N PRO A 90 -11.82 7.11 5.09
CA PRO A 90 -12.81 6.42 5.90
C PRO A 90 -13.69 7.36 6.73
N SER A 91 -13.30 8.62 6.93
CA SER A 91 -14.12 9.62 7.63
C SER A 91 -15.28 10.17 6.80
N LYS A 92 -15.35 9.86 5.50
CA LYS A 92 -16.44 10.31 4.62
C LYS A 92 -17.62 9.34 4.66
N SER A 93 -18.83 9.85 4.83
CA SER A 93 -20.05 9.05 4.92
C SER A 93 -20.29 8.18 3.69
N TRP A 94 -20.09 8.73 2.49
CA TRP A 94 -20.26 7.99 1.23
C TRP A 94 -19.33 6.78 1.14
N VAL A 95 -18.10 6.87 1.65
CA VAL A 95 -17.11 5.78 1.62
C VAL A 95 -17.63 4.59 2.41
N ILE A 96 -18.13 4.82 3.62
CA ILE A 96 -18.70 3.77 4.46
C ILE A 96 -19.97 3.18 3.84
N GLN A 97 -20.83 4.01 3.23
CA GLN A 97 -22.00 3.53 2.51
C GLN A 97 -21.61 2.59 1.35
N HIS A 98 -20.55 2.90 0.61
CA HIS A 98 -20.07 2.05 -0.49
C HIS A 98 -19.53 0.72 0.02
N VAL A 99 -18.76 0.74 1.12
CA VAL A 99 -18.26 -0.49 1.77
C VAL A 99 -19.41 -1.38 2.23
N ASN A 100 -20.42 -0.81 2.90
CA ASN A 100 -21.59 -1.56 3.35
C ASN A 100 -22.34 -2.21 2.18
N ARG A 101 -22.57 -1.47 1.09
CA ARG A 101 -23.21 -2.00 -0.12
C ARG A 101 -22.42 -3.15 -0.75
N LEU A 102 -21.09 -3.10 -0.72
CA LEU A 102 -20.24 -4.21 -1.19
C LEU A 102 -20.34 -5.42 -0.25
N GLY A 103 -20.41 -5.20 1.07
CA GLY A 103 -20.65 -6.25 2.05
C GLY A 103 -22.01 -6.93 1.86
N ASP A 104 -23.08 -6.16 1.69
CA ASP A 104 -24.43 -6.67 1.43
C ASP A 104 -24.46 -7.50 0.14
N ARG A 105 -23.81 -7.03 -0.92
CA ARG A 105 -23.65 -7.79 -2.17
C ARG A 105 -22.98 -9.14 -1.92
N ALA A 106 -21.91 -9.19 -1.15
CA ALA A 106 -21.22 -10.45 -0.83
C ALA A 106 -22.12 -11.40 -0.02
N VAL A 107 -22.90 -10.87 0.92
CA VAL A 107 -23.87 -11.65 1.70
C VAL A 107 -24.97 -12.22 0.79
N HIS A 108 -25.49 -11.43 -0.14
CA HIS A 108 -26.49 -11.88 -1.11
C HIS A 108 -25.96 -12.99 -2.01
N ILE A 109 -24.73 -12.84 -2.54
CA ILE A 109 -24.08 -13.89 -3.35
C ILE A 109 -23.95 -15.18 -2.55
N ARG A 110 -23.49 -15.12 -1.30
CA ARG A 110 -23.39 -16.29 -0.42
C ARG A 110 -24.72 -17.01 -0.23
N LYS A 111 -25.82 -16.26 -0.04
CA LYS A 111 -27.18 -16.84 0.12
C LYS A 111 -27.71 -17.48 -1.16
N SER A 112 -27.33 -16.97 -2.34
CA SER A 112 -27.74 -17.57 -3.62
C SER A 112 -27.02 -18.87 -3.97
N GLN A 113 -25.91 -19.17 -3.27
CA GLN A 113 -25.12 -20.39 -3.45
C GLN A 113 -25.46 -21.51 -2.46
N SER A 114 -26.27 -21.20 -1.43
CA SER A 114 -26.80 -22.17 -0.46
C SER A 114 -28.20 -22.60 -0.85
#